data_AF-A0A3M2CIC6-F1
#
_entry.id   AF-A0A3M2CIC6-F1
#
_cell.length_a   1.000
_cell.length_b   1.000
_cell.length_c   1.000
_cell.angle_alpha   90.00
_cell.angle_beta   90.00
_cell.angle_gamma   90.00
#
_symmetry.space_group_name_H-M   'P 1'
#
loop_
_entity.id
_entity.type
_entity.pdbx_description
1 polymer ?
#
loop_
_entity_poly.entity_id
_entity_poly.type
_entity_poly.pdbx_seq_one_letter_code
_entity_poly.pdbx_strand_id
1 'polypeptide(L)'
;MHRAVMDAAVAAVWRFRAVGDRRLAGVTGVAVDRAVSAWLAGRPAPRATGRARSSEAPLDDWARRLGPWQPWLDPHPFVLRGLGRVDEAAREIVTRRFGLAGAAPLTIEETARALGVSARAVSRALVEAQRAGASR
;
A
#
# COMPACT_ATOMS: atom_id res chain seq x y z
N MET A 1 1.02 7.49 16.72
CA MET A 1 2.32 6.99 16.19
C MET A 1 2.58 7.52 14.79
N HIS A 2 1.77 7.16 13.78
CA HIS A 2 2.00 7.53 12.37
C HIS A 2 2.30 9.02 12.14
N ARG A 3 1.51 9.93 12.73
CA ARG A 3 1.75 11.38 12.61
C ARG A 3 3.14 11.81 13.13
N ALA A 4 3.54 11.35 14.31
CA ALA A 4 4.83 11.72 14.90
C ALA A 4 6.04 11.19 14.08
N VAL A 5 5.91 10.00 13.49
CA VAL A 5 6.94 9.43 12.61
C VAL A 5 7.04 10.22 11.30
N MET A 6 5.90 10.58 10.69
CA MET A 6 5.87 11.40 9.49
C MET A 6 6.38 12.83 9.74
N ASP A 7 6.01 13.45 10.86
CA ASP A 7 6.50 14.77 11.25
C ASP A 7 8.03 14.76 11.44
N ALA A 8 8.57 13.68 12.04
CA ALA A 8 10.02 13.50 12.16
C ALA A 8 10.71 13.31 10.80
N ALA A 9 10.13 12.53 9.90
CA ALA A 9 10.66 12.35 8.54
C ALA A 9 10.64 13.66 7.75
N VAL A 10 9.53 14.39 7.77
CA VAL A 10 9.35 15.69 7.12
C VAL A 10 10.34 16.71 7.71
N ALA A 11 10.47 16.79 9.03
CA ALA A 11 11.44 17.67 9.68
C ALA A 11 12.90 17.31 9.30
N ALA A 12 13.22 16.02 9.14
CA ALA A 12 14.53 15.59 8.68
C ALA A 12 14.80 16.03 7.23
N VAL A 13 13.81 15.92 6.35
CA VAL A 13 13.89 16.41 4.96
C VAL A 13 14.09 17.92 4.94
N TRP A 14 13.32 18.70 5.70
CA TRP A 14 13.46 20.16 5.73
C TRP A 14 14.81 20.65 6.29
N ARG A 15 15.41 19.88 7.20
CA ARG A 15 16.72 20.19 7.79
C ARG A 15 17.89 19.65 6.98
N PHE A 16 17.62 18.77 6.00
CA PHE A 16 18.67 18.15 5.21
C PHE A 16 19.39 19.20 4.37
N ARG A 17 20.71 19.22 4.51
CA ARG A 17 21.61 19.93 3.60
C ARG A 17 22.51 18.91 2.95
N ALA A 18 22.53 18.89 1.62
CA ALA A 18 23.43 18.06 0.87
C ALA A 18 24.87 18.56 1.10
N VAL A 19 25.57 17.94 2.06
CA VAL A 19 26.98 18.23 2.36
C VAL A 19 27.74 16.91 2.36
N GLY A 20 28.57 16.72 1.32
CA GLY A 20 29.31 15.49 1.07
C GLY A 20 28.42 14.32 0.64
N ASP A 21 28.85 13.08 0.91
CA ASP A 21 28.16 11.84 0.52
C ASP A 21 27.02 11.43 1.48
N ARG A 22 26.39 12.41 2.15
CA ARG A 22 25.27 12.11 3.05
C ARG A 22 23.99 11.90 2.25
N ARG A 23 23.47 10.68 2.26
CA ARG A 23 22.20 10.32 1.63
C ARG A 23 21.03 10.75 2.52
N LEU A 24 20.03 11.42 1.92
CA LEU A 24 18.79 11.81 2.58
C LEU A 24 18.14 10.63 3.33
N ALA A 25 18.13 9.45 2.71
CA ALA A 25 17.58 8.22 3.29
C ALA A 25 18.17 7.90 4.68
N GLY A 26 19.48 8.11 4.89
CA GLY A 26 20.13 7.85 6.17
C GLY A 26 19.68 8.81 7.26
N VAL A 27 19.59 10.10 6.95
CA VAL A 27 19.16 11.14 7.90
C VAL A 27 17.69 10.96 8.27
N THR A 28 16.84 10.67 7.28
CA THR A 28 15.41 10.40 7.51
C THR A 28 15.20 9.11 8.30
N GLY A 29 15.95 8.04 8.02
CA GLY A 29 15.88 6.78 8.76
C GLY A 29 16.18 6.97 10.25
N VAL A 30 17.29 7.64 10.59
CA VAL A 30 17.65 7.92 12.00
C VAL A 30 16.60 8.77 12.70
N ALA A 31 15.99 9.73 12.02
CA ALA A 31 14.93 10.56 12.60
C ALA A 31 13.65 9.75 12.89
N VAL A 32 13.27 8.85 11.97
CA VAL A 32 12.16 7.92 12.15
C VAL A 32 12.42 6.97 13.32
N ASP A 33 13.60 6.35 13.38
CA ASP A 33 13.97 5.42 14.46
C ASP A 33 13.91 6.08 15.84
N ARG A 34 14.38 7.33 15.94
CA ARG A 34 14.29 8.13 17.17
C ARG A 34 12.85 8.43 17.56
N ALA A 35 12.00 8.80 16.61
CA ALA A 35 10.59 9.07 16.86
C ALA A 35 9.84 7.82 17.33
N VAL A 36 10.11 6.66 16.72
CA VAL A 36 9.57 5.37 17.14
C VAL A 36 10.06 5.00 18.53
N SER A 37 11.37 5.13 18.79
CA SER A 37 11.96 4.82 20.10
C SER A 37 11.38 5.69 21.21
N ALA A 38 11.22 7.00 20.98
CA ALA A 38 10.61 7.92 21.93
C ALA A 38 9.13 7.58 22.20
N TRP A 39 8.39 7.19 21.16
CA TRP A 39 7.02 6.75 21.31
C TRP A 39 6.89 5.42 22.09
N LEU A 40 7.83 4.49 21.88
CA LEU A 40 7.89 3.23 22.62
C LEU A 40 8.29 3.43 24.10
N ALA A 41 9.17 4.39 24.39
CA ALA A 41 9.62 4.69 25.75
C ALA A 41 8.47 5.15 26.67
N GLY A 42 7.39 5.69 26.11
CA GLY A 42 6.16 6.05 26.85
C GLY A 42 5.21 4.88 27.10
N ARG A 43 5.55 3.65 26.72
CA ARG A 43 4.71 2.46 26.89
C ARG A 43 5.33 1.51 27.92
N PRO A 44 4.53 0.88 28.79
CA PRO A 44 5.03 -0.16 29.68
C PRO A 44 5.66 -1.25 28.82
N ALA A 45 6.96 -1.51 29.04
CA ALA A 45 7.68 -2.52 28.29
C ALA A 45 7.02 -3.89 28.54
N PRO A 46 6.47 -4.57 27.53
CA PRO A 46 6.14 -5.98 27.69
C PRO A 46 7.44 -6.70 28.07
N ARG A 47 7.41 -7.49 29.15
CA ARG A 47 8.54 -8.37 29.51
C ARG A 47 9.03 -9.06 28.25
N ALA A 48 10.33 -8.99 27.99
CA ALA A 48 10.98 -9.58 26.82
C ALA A 48 10.63 -11.06 26.72
N THR A 49 9.56 -11.36 25.98
CA THR A 49 9.20 -12.71 25.57
C THR A 49 10.02 -12.95 24.32
N GLY A 50 10.97 -13.88 24.43
CA GLY A 50 11.82 -14.25 23.31
C GLY A 50 10.96 -14.66 22.12
N ARG A 51 11.14 -13.95 21.00
CA ARG A 51 10.52 -14.20 19.68
C ARG A 51 9.07 -13.72 19.53
N ALA A 52 8.89 -12.40 19.45
CA ALA A 52 7.80 -11.88 18.64
C ALA A 52 8.05 -12.28 17.17
N ARG A 53 7.21 -13.16 16.62
CA ARG A 53 7.23 -13.50 15.20
C ARG A 53 6.69 -12.28 14.44
N SER A 54 7.43 -11.76 13.46
CA SER A 54 7.04 -10.53 12.75
C SER A 54 5.68 -10.64 12.03
N SER A 55 5.16 -11.86 11.84
CA SER A 55 3.84 -12.14 11.27
C SER A 55 2.66 -11.87 12.21
N GLU A 56 2.89 -11.66 13.51
CA GLU A 56 1.82 -11.54 14.51
C GLU A 56 1.55 -10.09 14.94
N ALA A 57 2.42 -9.15 14.58
CA ALA A 57 2.12 -7.74 14.75
C ALA A 57 1.13 -7.33 13.65
N PRO A 58 -0.11 -6.91 13.97
CA PRO A 58 -1.00 -6.32 12.98
C PRO A 58 -0.31 -5.05 12.48
N LEU A 59 0.36 -5.16 11.34
CA LEU A 59 0.74 -4.00 10.56
C LEU A 59 -0.58 -3.41 10.08
N ASP A 60 -1.09 -2.45 10.85
CA ASP A 60 -2.07 -1.51 10.34
C ASP A 60 -1.54 -1.05 8.98
N ASP A 61 -2.34 -1.23 7.93
CA ASP A 61 -1.96 -0.85 6.57
C ASP A 61 -2.00 0.68 6.46
N TRP A 62 -1.08 1.33 7.17
CA TRP A 62 -0.90 2.78 7.22
C TRP A 62 -0.55 3.32 5.85
N ALA A 63 0.03 2.45 5.00
CA ALA A 63 0.28 2.73 3.60
C ALA A 63 -1.02 2.96 2.82
N ARG A 64 -2.20 2.51 3.28
CA ARG A 64 -3.54 2.85 2.71
C ARG A 64 -4.07 4.23 3.10
N ARG A 65 -3.33 5.01 3.89
CA ARG A 65 -3.75 6.33 4.39
C ARG A 65 -2.69 7.42 4.16
N LEU A 66 -1.86 7.27 3.14
CA LEU A 66 -0.75 8.19 2.85
C LEU A 66 -1.24 9.57 2.39
N GLY A 67 -2.40 9.64 1.74
CA GLY A 67 -2.96 10.93 1.33
C GLY A 67 -4.37 10.87 0.74
N PRO A 68 -5.01 12.03 0.54
CA PRO A 68 -6.37 12.12 -0.02
C PRO A 68 -6.49 11.57 -1.45
N TRP A 69 -5.39 11.51 -2.18
CA TRP A 69 -5.33 11.01 -3.56
C TRP A 69 -5.29 9.47 -3.64
N GLN A 70 -4.93 8.80 -2.56
CA GLN A 70 -4.71 7.35 -2.56
C GLN A 70 -5.96 6.51 -2.86
N PRO A 71 -7.15 6.83 -2.32
CA PRO A 71 -8.37 6.09 -2.66
C PRO A 71 -8.71 6.09 -4.16
N TRP A 72 -8.13 7.00 -4.94
CA TRP A 72 -8.31 7.05 -6.40
C TRP A 72 -7.37 6.11 -7.16
N LEU A 73 -6.29 5.65 -6.52
CA LEU A 73 -5.30 4.74 -7.13
C LEU A 73 -5.47 3.30 -6.63
N ASP A 74 -5.96 3.11 -5.41
CA ASP A 74 -6.17 1.79 -4.85
C ASP A 74 -7.42 1.10 -5.42
N PRO A 75 -7.39 -0.23 -5.67
CA PRO A 75 -8.58 -0.96 -6.03
C PRO A 75 -9.64 -0.86 -4.92
N HIS A 76 -10.89 -0.65 -5.32
CA HIS A 76 -12.01 -0.60 -4.39
C HIS A 76 -12.07 -1.90 -3.55
N PRO A 77 -12.31 -1.87 -2.22
CA PRO A 77 -12.27 -3.07 -1.38
C PRO A 77 -13.18 -4.22 -1.83
N PHE A 78 -14.32 -3.91 -2.46
CA PHE A 78 -15.19 -4.93 -3.06
C PHE A 78 -14.58 -5.62 -4.27
N VAL A 79 -13.78 -4.92 -5.09
CA VAL A 79 -13.08 -5.55 -6.22
C VAL A 79 -12.13 -6.63 -5.70
N LEU A 80 -11.34 -6.31 -4.67
CA LEU A 80 -10.42 -7.29 -4.05
C LEU A 80 -11.16 -8.49 -3.46
N ARG A 81 -12.29 -8.25 -2.76
CA ARG A 81 -13.13 -9.34 -2.22
C ARG A 81 -13.76 -10.21 -3.31
N GLY A 82 -14.11 -9.63 -4.45
CA GLY A 82 -14.77 -10.33 -5.54
C GLY A 82 -13.83 -11.17 -6.42
N LEU A 83 -12.50 -10.97 -6.35
CA LEU A 83 -11.52 -11.68 -7.18
C LEU A 83 -11.64 -13.21 -7.14
N GLY A 84 -11.95 -13.76 -5.97
CA GLY A 84 -12.13 -15.21 -5.80
C GLY A 84 -13.47 -15.75 -6.32
N ARG A 85 -14.37 -14.88 -6.79
CA ARG A 85 -15.74 -15.23 -7.21
C ARG A 85 -16.03 -14.97 -8.69
N VAL A 86 -15.15 -14.23 -9.37
CA VAL A 86 -15.21 -14.03 -10.82
C VAL A 86 -14.44 -15.12 -11.54
N ASP A 87 -14.71 -15.26 -12.85
CA ASP A 87 -13.98 -16.18 -13.70
C ASP A 87 -12.49 -15.79 -13.85
N GLU A 88 -11.70 -16.70 -14.43
CA GLU A 88 -10.25 -16.51 -14.57
C GLU A 88 -9.91 -15.33 -15.48
N ALA A 89 -10.71 -15.09 -16.52
CA ALA A 89 -10.47 -14.00 -17.46
C ALA A 89 -10.67 -12.63 -16.79
N ALA A 90 -11.74 -12.46 -16.03
CA ALA A 90 -11.99 -11.25 -15.25
C ALA A 90 -10.96 -11.06 -14.14
N ARG A 91 -10.52 -12.15 -13.50
CA ARG A 91 -9.46 -12.14 -12.48
C ARG A 91 -8.13 -11.65 -13.05
N GLU A 92 -7.73 -12.14 -14.22
CA GLU A 92 -6.49 -11.70 -14.89
C GLU A 92 -6.57 -10.21 -15.28
N ILE A 93 -7.70 -9.76 -15.82
CA ILE A 93 -7.94 -8.34 -16.15
C ILE A 93 -7.74 -7.46 -14.90
N VAL A 94 -8.39 -7.80 -13.79
CA VAL A 94 -8.31 -7.02 -12.54
C VAL A 94 -6.88 -7.05 -11.98
N THR A 95 -6.23 -8.21 -12.03
CA THR A 95 -4.86 -8.40 -11.54
C THR A 95 -3.86 -7.50 -12.27
N ARG A 96 -3.93 -7.44 -13.61
CA ARG A 96 -3.06 -6.55 -14.41
C ARG A 96 -3.41 -5.08 -14.23
N ARG A 97 -4.70 -4.73 -14.19
CA ARG A 97 -5.14 -3.33 -14.01
C ARG A 97 -4.56 -2.71 -12.75
N PHE A 98 -4.49 -3.47 -11.66
CA PHE A 98 -4.04 -2.98 -10.36
C PHE A 98 -2.65 -3.49 -9.94
N GLY A 99 -1.93 -4.22 -10.80
CA GLY A 99 -0.59 -4.69 -10.47
C GLY A 99 -0.53 -5.69 -9.31
N LEU A 100 -1.60 -6.46 -9.08
CA LEU A 100 -1.73 -7.31 -7.89
C LEU A 100 -0.73 -8.48 -7.85
N ALA A 101 -0.15 -8.83 -9.00
CA ALA A 101 0.90 -9.84 -9.13
C ALA A 101 2.33 -9.25 -9.01
N GLY A 102 2.48 -8.03 -8.49
CA GLY A 102 3.78 -7.35 -8.36
C GLY A 102 4.28 -6.67 -9.64
N ALA A 103 3.47 -6.65 -10.69
CA ALA A 103 3.72 -5.88 -11.91
C ALA A 103 3.25 -4.42 -11.75
N ALA A 104 3.75 -3.52 -12.61
CA ALA A 104 3.23 -2.16 -12.67
C ALA A 104 1.73 -2.17 -13.08
N PRO A 105 0.87 -1.37 -12.42
CA PRO A 105 -0.53 -1.27 -12.81
C PRO A 105 -0.65 -0.64 -14.20
N LEU A 106 -1.58 -1.15 -14.99
CA LEU A 106 -1.86 -0.66 -16.35
C LEU A 106 -3.10 0.22 -16.38
N THR A 107 -3.25 1.08 -17.38
CA THR A 107 -4.52 1.74 -17.70
C THR A 107 -5.53 0.75 -18.29
N ILE A 108 -6.78 1.18 -18.50
CA ILE A 108 -7.82 0.34 -19.13
C ILE A 108 -7.41 0.00 -20.56
N GLU A 109 -6.91 0.98 -21.30
CA GLU A 109 -6.49 0.86 -22.70
C GLU A 109 -5.26 -0.03 -22.84
N GLU A 110 -4.29 0.11 -21.94
CA GLU A 110 -3.11 -0.76 -21.91
C GLU A 110 -3.47 -2.20 -21.52
N THR A 111 -4.35 -2.38 -20.53
CA THR A 111 -4.84 -3.72 -20.14
C THR A 111 -5.57 -4.39 -21.31
N ALA A 112 -6.46 -3.64 -21.97
CA ALA A 112 -7.19 -4.10 -23.14
C ALA A 112 -6.25 -4.53 -24.27
N ARG A 113 -5.25 -3.69 -24.60
CA ARG A 113 -4.23 -3.98 -25.61
C ARG A 113 -3.40 -5.21 -25.25
N ALA A 114 -2.95 -5.30 -24.00
CA ALA A 114 -2.10 -6.40 -23.52
C ALA A 114 -2.81 -7.76 -23.54
N LEU A 115 -4.13 -7.78 -23.35
CA LEU A 115 -4.93 -9.01 -23.31
C LEU A 115 -5.69 -9.28 -24.62
N GLY A 116 -5.56 -8.41 -25.63
CA GLY A 116 -6.30 -8.56 -26.90
C GLY A 116 -7.82 -8.43 -26.75
N VAL A 117 -8.29 -7.66 -25.77
CA VAL A 117 -9.72 -7.43 -25.51
C VAL A 117 -10.11 -5.97 -25.69
N SER A 118 -11.40 -5.66 -25.68
CA SER A 118 -11.88 -4.27 -25.74
C SER A 118 -11.80 -3.58 -24.37
N ALA A 119 -11.64 -2.26 -24.36
CA ALA A 119 -11.74 -1.45 -23.13
C ALA A 119 -13.08 -1.67 -22.40
N ARG A 120 -14.17 -1.90 -23.16
CA ARG A 120 -15.48 -2.22 -22.59
C ARG A 120 -15.49 -3.55 -21.84
N ALA A 121 -14.76 -4.56 -22.33
CA ALA A 121 -14.63 -5.83 -21.64
C ALA A 121 -13.86 -5.66 -20.31
N VAL A 122 -12.80 -4.85 -20.32
CA VAL A 122 -12.05 -4.51 -19.10
C VAL A 122 -12.97 -3.84 -18.06
N SER A 123 -13.69 -2.79 -18.44
CA SER A 123 -14.63 -2.11 -17.52
C SER A 123 -15.71 -3.05 -16.98
N ARG A 124 -16.21 -3.98 -17.80
CA ARG A 124 -17.21 -4.97 -17.38
C ARG A 124 -16.65 -5.91 -16.31
N ALA A 125 -15.44 -6.43 -16.51
CA ALA A 125 -14.78 -7.29 -15.53
C ALA A 125 -14.56 -6.58 -14.18
N LEU A 126 -14.21 -5.29 -14.20
CA LEU A 126 -14.07 -4.48 -12.98
C LEU A 126 -15.41 -4.35 -12.22
N VAL A 127 -16.49 -4.04 -12.94
CA VAL A 127 -17.84 -3.94 -12.35
C VAL A 127 -18.31 -5.29 -11.82
N GLU A 128 -18.05 -6.38 -12.54
CA GLU A 128 -18.39 -7.74 -12.12
C GLU A 128 -17.68 -8.11 -10.82
N ALA A 129 -16.36 -7.92 -10.74
CA ALA A 129 -15.59 -8.15 -9.52
C ALA A 129 -16.11 -7.29 -8.36
N GLN A 130 -16.42 -6.02 -8.60
CA GLN A 130 -16.99 -5.15 -7.58
C GLN A 130 -18.35 -5.66 -7.07
N ARG A 131 -19.25 -6.09 -7.96
CA ARG A 131 -20.57 -6.64 -7.60
C ARG A 131 -20.42 -7.95 -6.84
N ALA A 132 -19.58 -8.87 -7.32
CA ALA A 132 -19.32 -10.15 -6.68
C ALA A 132 -18.76 -10.00 -5.26
N GLY A 133 -17.98 -8.94 -4.99
CA GLY A 133 -17.50 -8.62 -3.65
C GLY A 133 -18.51 -7.90 -2.75
N ALA A 134 -19.54 -7.28 -3.32
CA ALA A 134 -20.59 -6.55 -2.60
C ALA A 134 -21.72 -7.49 -2.12
N SER A 135 -22.03 -8.54 -2.88
CA SER A 135 -22.95 -9.60 -2.46
C SER A 135 -22.35 -10.38 -1.27
N ARG A 136 -23.06 -10.36 -0.14
CA ARG A 136 -22.75 -11.12 1.08
C ARG A 136 -23.66 -12.34 1.17
#